data_AF-A0A804MKR1-F1
#
_entry.id   AF-A0A804MKR1-F1
#
_cell.length_a   1.000
_cell.length_b   1.000
_cell.length_c   1.000
_cell.angle_alpha   90.00
_cell.angle_beta   90.00
_cell.angle_gamma   90.00
#
_symmetry.space_group_name_H-M   'P 1'
#
loop_
_entity.id
_entity.type
_entity.pdbx_description
1 polymer ?
#
loop_
_entity_poly.entity_id
_entity_poly.type
_entity_poly.pdbx_seq_one_letter_code
_entity_poly.pdbx_strand_id
1 'polypeptide(L)'
;MDAIRKACASLEDGYLPPVTFVVIQKRHHTRLFPRVHGRRDVTDRSGNILPGTVVDTEICHPREFDFYLCSHAGIQGTSRPIHYHVLYDENRFSADGLQILTNNLCYTYARCTHAVSIASTNLEFEHMTDGVLTFLDEELHL
;
A
#
# COMPACT_ATOMS: atom_id res chain seq x y z
N MET A 1 14.66 8.02 -9.19
CA MET A 1 14.06 9.35 -9.44
C MET A 1 14.39 9.88 -10.84
N ASP A 2 15.63 9.74 -11.30
CA ASP A 2 16.07 10.28 -12.61
C ASP A 2 15.22 9.87 -13.80
N ALA A 3 14.76 8.61 -13.85
CA ALA A 3 13.91 8.13 -14.95
C ALA A 3 12.56 8.87 -15.01
N ILE A 4 11.93 9.12 -13.86
CA ILE A 4 10.67 9.87 -13.76
C ILE A 4 10.90 11.31 -14.21
N ARG A 5 12.00 11.95 -13.76
CA ARG A 5 12.35 13.33 -14.17
C ARG A 5 12.62 13.44 -15.66
N LYS A 6 13.36 12.50 -16.24
CA LYS A 6 13.62 12.43 -17.69
C LYS A 6 12.31 12.24 -18.47
N ALA A 7 11.39 11.40 -17.98
CA ALA A 7 10.09 11.21 -18.60
C ALA A 7 9.26 12.50 -18.58
N CYS A 8 9.17 13.20 -17.44
CA CYS A 8 8.48 14.49 -17.35
C CYS A 8 9.08 15.54 -18.30
N ALA A 9 10.41 15.66 -18.35
CA ALA A 9 11.09 16.58 -19.25
C ALA A 9 10.92 16.23 -20.74
N SER A 10 10.65 14.96 -21.07
CA SER A 10 10.37 14.55 -22.45
C SER A 10 8.95 14.86 -22.93
N LEU A 11 8.02 15.14 -22.00
CA LEU A 11 6.63 15.46 -22.32
C LEU A 11 6.45 16.95 -22.65
N GLU A 12 7.05 17.83 -21.85
CA GLU A 12 6.94 19.28 -22.01
C GLU A 12 8.14 19.99 -21.35
N ASP A 13 8.70 20.98 -22.04
CA ASP A 13 9.80 21.79 -21.53
C ASP A 13 9.39 22.52 -20.25
N GLY A 14 10.12 22.29 -19.16
CA GLY A 14 9.85 22.89 -17.85
C GLY A 14 8.82 22.13 -17.00
N TYR A 15 8.29 21.01 -17.45
CA TYR A 15 7.37 20.19 -16.66
C TYR A 15 8.10 19.42 -15.55
N LEU A 16 8.07 20.00 -14.34
CA LEU A 16 8.69 19.45 -13.13
C LEU A 16 7.66 19.32 -12.00
N PRO A 17 6.70 18.39 -12.11
CA PRO A 17 5.71 18.19 -11.05
C PRO A 17 6.39 17.69 -9.76
N PRO A 18 5.92 18.09 -8.58
CA PRO A 18 6.40 17.52 -7.33
C PRO A 18 6.05 16.03 -7.25
N VAL A 19 7.02 15.21 -6.87
CA VAL A 19 6.89 13.74 -6.82
C VAL A 19 7.05 13.24 -5.39
N THR A 20 6.17 12.32 -5.00
CA THR A 20 6.30 11.51 -3.80
C THR A 20 6.49 10.06 -4.22
N PHE A 21 7.55 9.42 -3.72
CA PHE A 21 7.90 8.03 -4.00
C PHE A 21 7.74 7.19 -2.75
N VAL A 22 6.78 6.26 -2.78
CA VAL A 22 6.46 5.36 -1.68
C VAL A 22 6.69 3.92 -2.14
N VAL A 23 7.54 3.21 -1.41
CA VAL A 23 7.72 1.76 -1.55
C VAL A 23 6.67 1.05 -0.73
N ILE A 24 6.05 0.03 -1.32
CA ILE A 24 5.01 -0.75 -0.67
C ILE A 24 5.50 -2.19 -0.53
N GLN A 25 5.56 -2.67 0.72
CA GLN A 25 5.96 -4.03 1.03
C GLN A 25 4.77 -4.82 1.58
N LYS A 26 4.13 -5.59 0.70
CA LYS A 26 3.03 -6.51 1.02
C LYS A 26 3.49 -7.80 1.72
N ARG A 27 4.74 -8.20 1.51
CA ARG A 27 5.33 -9.45 2.03
C ARG A 27 6.43 -9.12 3.03
N HIS A 28 6.11 -9.23 4.32
CA HIS A 28 7.03 -9.12 5.44
C HIS A 28 6.61 -10.00 6.62
N HIS A 29 7.45 -10.07 7.65
CA HIS A 29 7.23 -10.89 8.84
C HIS A 29 6.44 -10.19 9.94
N THR A 30 6.26 -8.87 9.88
CA THR A 30 5.46 -8.11 10.85
C THR A 30 4.00 -8.54 10.85
N ARG A 31 3.45 -8.78 12.04
CA ARG A 31 2.02 -9.05 12.30
C ARG A 31 1.57 -8.17 13.46
N LEU A 32 0.35 -7.66 13.36
CA LEU A 32 -0.26 -6.81 14.37
C LEU A 32 -1.45 -7.55 14.99
N PHE A 33 -1.56 -7.48 16.31
CA PHE A 33 -2.60 -8.15 17.07
C PHE A 33 -3.32 -7.14 17.97
N PRO A 34 -4.63 -7.29 18.17
CA PRO A 34 -5.35 -6.44 19.11
C PRO A 34 -4.87 -6.69 20.53
N ARG A 35 -4.69 -5.62 21.32
CA ARG A 35 -4.26 -5.73 22.73
C ARG A 35 -5.24 -6.56 23.56
N VAL A 36 -6.52 -6.44 23.28
CA VAL A 36 -7.58 -7.21 23.95
C VAL A 36 -8.31 -8.06 22.92
N HIS A 37 -8.08 -9.36 22.98
CA HIS A 37 -8.70 -10.33 22.10
C HIS A 37 -10.20 -10.46 22.42
N GLY A 38 -11.05 -10.56 21.39
CA GLY A 38 -12.50 -10.76 21.53
C GLY A 38 -13.34 -9.51 21.79
N ARG A 39 -12.71 -8.34 21.98
CA ARG A 39 -13.39 -7.05 22.10
C ARG A 39 -13.79 -6.52 20.72
N ARG A 40 -15.08 -6.63 20.39
CA ARG A 40 -15.63 -6.25 19.07
C ARG A 40 -15.45 -4.77 18.68
N ASP A 41 -15.10 -3.91 19.63
CA ASP A 41 -14.79 -2.50 19.38
C ASP A 41 -13.36 -2.26 18.87
N VAL A 42 -12.46 -3.25 19.00
CA VAL A 42 -11.07 -3.17 18.54
C VAL A 42 -10.64 -4.37 17.67
N THR A 43 -11.53 -5.35 17.48
CA THR A 43 -11.28 -6.53 16.65
C THR A 43 -12.33 -6.70 15.57
N ASP A 44 -11.90 -7.11 14.38
CA ASP A 44 -12.84 -7.52 13.34
C ASP A 44 -13.49 -8.89 13.65
N ARG A 45 -14.34 -9.38 12.74
CA ARG A 45 -15.06 -10.65 12.91
C ARG A 45 -14.14 -11.88 12.98
N SER A 46 -12.94 -11.79 12.44
CA SER A 46 -11.94 -12.87 12.43
C SER A 46 -10.98 -12.81 13.63
N GLY A 47 -11.08 -11.77 14.46
CA GLY A 47 -10.17 -11.53 15.58
C GLY A 47 -8.91 -10.76 15.20
N ASN A 48 -8.82 -10.23 13.97
CA ASN A 48 -7.73 -9.36 13.54
C ASN A 48 -7.96 -7.91 14.01
N ILE A 49 -6.92 -7.09 13.85
CA ILE A 49 -7.02 -5.63 13.99
C ILE A 49 -8.06 -5.05 13.01
N LEU A 50 -8.68 -3.94 13.37
CA LEU A 50 -9.70 -3.31 12.54
C LEU A 50 -9.12 -2.77 11.21
N PRO A 51 -9.89 -2.81 10.11
CA PRO A 51 -9.55 -2.10 8.89
C PRO A 51 -9.29 -0.60 9.17
N GLY A 52 -8.24 -0.05 8.58
CA GLY A 52 -7.77 1.31 8.83
C GLY A 52 -6.82 1.45 10.02
N THR A 53 -6.43 0.35 10.68
CA THR A 53 -5.39 0.41 11.73
C THR A 53 -4.06 0.83 11.13
N VAL A 54 -3.48 1.91 11.68
CA VAL A 54 -2.17 2.44 11.31
C VAL A 54 -1.20 2.29 12.48
N VAL A 55 0.04 1.94 12.19
CA VAL A 55 1.16 1.96 13.16
C VAL A 55 2.34 2.66 12.50
N ASP A 56 2.68 3.83 13.02
CA ASP A 56 3.80 4.69 12.58
C ASP A 56 4.81 4.98 13.71
N THR A 57 4.65 4.32 14.86
CA THR A 57 5.51 4.47 16.04
C THR A 57 6.06 3.12 16.51
N GLU A 58 7.12 3.16 17.33
CA GLU A 58 7.79 2.04 18.02
C GLU A 58 8.47 0.99 17.13
N ILE A 59 7.76 0.41 16.18
CA ILE A 59 8.22 -0.65 15.27
C ILE A 59 8.66 -0.14 13.88
N CYS A 60 8.54 1.16 13.67
CA CYS A 60 8.88 1.84 12.42
C CYS A 60 10.34 2.31 12.46
N HIS A 61 10.88 2.72 11.31
CA HIS A 61 12.26 3.17 11.19
C HIS A 61 12.51 4.40 12.08
N PRO A 62 13.62 4.47 12.85
CA PRO A 62 13.83 5.53 13.83
C PRO A 62 14.08 6.93 13.24
N ARG A 63 14.26 7.05 11.91
CA ARG A 63 14.62 8.30 11.23
C ARG A 63 13.92 8.54 9.90
N GLU A 64 13.38 7.49 9.30
CA GLU A 64 12.78 7.58 7.97
C GLU A 64 11.28 7.59 8.15
N PHE A 65 10.55 7.99 7.11
CA PHE A 65 9.11 8.02 7.18
C PHE A 65 8.53 6.72 6.61
N ASP A 66 8.19 5.81 7.51
CA ASP A 66 7.49 4.58 7.22
C ASP A 66 6.31 4.36 8.17
N PHE A 67 5.34 3.56 7.72
CA PHE A 67 4.18 3.18 8.51
C PHE A 67 3.59 1.87 8.04
N TYR A 68 2.91 1.17 8.94
CA TYR A 68 2.09 0.01 8.63
C TYR A 68 0.63 0.42 8.55
N LEU A 69 -0.09 -0.06 7.53
CA LEU A 69 -1.54 0.13 7.38
C LEU A 69 -2.21 -1.20 7.09
N CYS A 70 -3.22 -1.55 7.89
CA CYS A 70 -4.12 -2.67 7.62
C CYS A 70 -5.45 -2.14 7.10
N SER A 71 -5.57 -1.91 5.79
CA SER A 71 -6.75 -1.32 5.16
C SER A 71 -7.96 -2.26 5.02
N HIS A 72 -7.75 -3.58 5.11
CA HIS A 72 -8.75 -4.61 4.81
C HIS A 72 -9.16 -5.38 6.07
N ALA A 73 -10.35 -5.99 6.03
CA ALA A 73 -10.79 -6.93 7.05
C ALA A 73 -10.13 -8.29 6.84
N GLY A 74 -9.69 -8.93 7.93
CA GLY A 74 -9.25 -10.31 7.90
C GLY A 74 -10.44 -11.23 7.62
N ILE A 75 -10.36 -11.99 6.52
CA ILE A 75 -11.36 -13.04 6.23
C ILE A 75 -10.95 -14.33 6.94
N GLN A 76 -9.68 -14.70 6.83
CA GLN A 76 -9.13 -15.92 7.39
C GLN A 76 -7.66 -15.73 7.78
N GLY A 77 -7.27 -16.36 8.89
CA GLY A 77 -5.90 -16.29 9.41
C GLY A 77 -5.58 -14.92 10.00
N THR A 78 -4.29 -14.59 10.07
CA THR A 78 -3.83 -13.29 10.57
C THR A 78 -3.62 -12.31 9.41
N SER A 79 -4.27 -11.15 9.48
CA SER A 79 -4.11 -10.06 8.53
C SER A 79 -2.65 -9.64 8.43
N ARG A 80 -2.21 -9.36 7.20
CA ARG A 80 -0.88 -8.81 6.94
C ARG A 80 -1.05 -7.32 6.71
N PRO A 81 -0.73 -6.45 7.70
CA PRO A 81 -0.65 -5.02 7.42
C PRO A 81 0.38 -4.82 6.30
N ILE A 82 0.22 -3.78 5.50
CA ILE A 82 1.19 -3.42 4.47
C ILE A 82 2.14 -2.39 5.05
N HIS A 83 3.43 -2.56 4.80
CA HIS A 83 4.46 -1.59 5.15
C HIS A 83 4.67 -0.61 4.01
N TYR A 84 4.48 0.68 4.29
CA TYR A 84 4.69 1.78 3.37
C TYR A 84 5.93 2.55 3.81
N HIS A 85 6.86 2.77 2.90
CA HIS A 85 8.09 3.50 3.17
C HIS A 85 8.26 4.63 2.16
N VAL A 86 8.20 5.87 2.64
CA VAL A 86 8.40 7.08 1.84
C VAL A 86 9.89 7.32 1.65
N LEU A 87 10.40 7.07 0.44
CA LEU A 87 11.82 7.30 0.12
C LEU A 87 12.08 8.73 -0.37
N TYR A 88 11.06 9.39 -0.91
CA TYR A 88 11.18 10.73 -1.46
C TYR A 88 9.84 11.45 -1.40
N ASP A 89 9.81 12.71 -0.96
CA ASP A 89 8.57 13.48 -0.90
C ASP A 89 8.80 14.97 -1.11
N GLU A 90 8.49 15.45 -2.32
CA GLU A 90 8.47 16.89 -2.62
C GLU A 90 7.12 17.56 -2.31
N ASN A 91 6.05 16.78 -2.24
CA ASN A 91 4.72 17.30 -1.90
C ASN A 91 4.61 17.67 -0.41
N ARG A 92 5.57 17.22 0.41
CA ARG A 92 5.65 17.50 1.86
C ARG A 92 4.38 17.09 2.58
N PHE A 93 3.94 15.87 2.34
CA PHE A 93 2.80 15.29 3.02
C PHE A 93 3.07 15.21 4.53
N SER A 94 2.05 15.50 5.33
CA SER A 94 2.04 15.09 6.73
C SER A 94 1.83 13.59 6.85
N ALA A 95 2.23 13.01 7.99
CA ALA A 95 1.98 11.60 8.28
C ALA A 95 0.50 11.25 8.12
N ASP A 96 -0.38 12.01 8.79
CA ASP A 96 -1.83 11.84 8.70
C ASP A 96 -2.34 11.96 7.25
N GLY A 97 -1.85 12.95 6.49
CA GLY A 97 -2.29 13.21 5.13
C GLY A 97 -1.98 12.02 4.20
N LEU A 98 -0.77 11.49 4.29
CA LEU A 98 -0.36 10.35 3.48
C LEU A 98 -1.05 9.05 3.92
N GLN A 99 -1.21 8.83 5.22
CA GLN A 99 -1.89 7.64 5.76
C GLN A 99 -3.36 7.62 5.35
N ILE A 100 -4.08 8.75 5.48
CA ILE A 100 -5.48 8.87 5.06
C ILE A 100 -5.61 8.69 3.55
N LEU A 101 -4.74 9.34 2.75
CA LEU A 101 -4.73 9.18 1.30
C LEU A 101 -4.56 7.71 0.90
N THR A 102 -3.56 7.04 1.48
CA THR A 102 -3.25 5.63 1.21
C THR A 102 -4.42 4.73 1.58
N ASN A 103 -5.04 4.95 2.75
CA ASN A 103 -6.21 4.20 3.16
C ASN A 103 -7.38 4.42 2.20
N ASN A 104 -7.67 5.66 1.80
CA ASN A 104 -8.75 5.96 0.86
C ASN A 104 -8.54 5.30 -0.51
N LEU A 105 -7.31 5.27 -1.03
CA LEU A 105 -6.96 4.59 -2.27
C LEU A 105 -7.19 3.07 -2.21
N CYS A 106 -7.27 2.47 -1.02
CA CYS A 106 -7.61 1.06 -0.86
C CYS A 106 -9.11 0.76 -1.05
N TYR A 107 -9.97 1.80 -1.05
CA TYR A 107 -11.41 1.66 -1.26
C TYR A 107 -11.85 1.95 -2.71
N THR A 108 -10.92 2.34 -3.58
CA THR A 108 -11.24 2.70 -4.97
C THR A 108 -11.14 1.53 -5.96
N TYR A 109 -10.94 0.31 -5.47
CA TYR A 109 -10.71 -0.84 -6.35
C TYR A 109 -12.02 -1.33 -6.96
N ALA A 110 -12.18 -1.13 -8.27
CA ALA A 110 -13.46 -1.30 -8.95
C ALA A 110 -14.01 -2.75 -8.97
N ARG A 111 -13.17 -3.76 -8.73
CA ARG A 111 -13.59 -5.17 -8.82
C ARG A 111 -14.22 -5.72 -7.53
N CYS A 112 -14.17 -5.00 -6.41
CA CYS A 112 -14.89 -5.41 -5.20
C CYS A 112 -15.42 -4.22 -4.40
N THR A 113 -16.50 -4.44 -3.64
CA THR A 113 -17.14 -3.41 -2.80
C THR A 113 -16.57 -3.38 -1.38
N HIS A 114 -15.30 -3.77 -1.22
CA HIS A 114 -14.61 -3.84 0.07
C HIS A 114 -13.19 -3.29 -0.09
N ALA A 115 -12.62 -2.77 1.00
CA ALA A 115 -11.23 -2.32 0.96
C ALA A 115 -10.28 -3.48 0.65
N VAL A 116 -9.39 -3.25 -0.31
CA VAL A 116 -8.30 -4.16 -0.63
C VAL A 116 -7.09 -3.88 0.26
N SER A 117 -6.19 -4.85 0.38
CA SER A 117 -5.03 -4.73 1.27
C SER A 117 -4.03 -3.64 0.84
N ILE A 118 -3.97 -3.33 -0.45
CA ILE A 118 -3.01 -2.41 -1.07
C ILE A 118 -3.77 -1.36 -1.87
N ALA A 119 -3.20 -0.16 -2.06
CA ALA A 119 -3.79 0.86 -2.91
C ALA A 119 -4.16 0.31 -4.31
N SER A 120 -5.32 0.71 -4.81
CA SER A 120 -5.93 0.12 -6.02
C SER A 120 -5.01 0.17 -7.24
N THR A 121 -4.26 1.26 -7.40
CA THR A 121 -3.28 1.46 -8.48
C THR A 121 -2.20 0.39 -8.50
N ASN A 122 -1.75 -0.07 -7.32
CA ASN A 122 -0.75 -1.12 -7.22
C ASN A 122 -1.34 -2.50 -7.50
N LEU A 123 -2.59 -2.73 -7.10
CA LEU A 123 -3.27 -3.99 -7.39
C LEU A 123 -3.56 -4.14 -8.89
N GLU A 124 -3.88 -3.04 -9.57
CA GLU A 124 -4.00 -3.01 -11.03
C GLU A 124 -2.67 -3.30 -11.73
N PHE A 125 -1.55 -2.76 -11.21
CA PHE A 125 -0.22 -3.08 -11.71
C PHE A 125 0.14 -4.57 -11.51
N GLU A 126 -0.17 -5.16 -10.35
CA GLU A 126 0.03 -6.59 -10.06
C GLU A 126 -0.74 -7.46 -11.08
N HIS A 127 -2.01 -7.11 -11.37
CA HIS A 127 -2.79 -7.82 -12.39
C HIS A 127 -2.26 -7.63 -13.82
N MET A 128 -1.73 -6.44 -14.14
CA MET A 128 -1.13 -6.18 -15.45
C MET A 128 0.14 -7.02 -15.63
N THR A 129 0.99 -7.13 -14.60
CA THR A 129 2.19 -7.96 -14.64
C THR A 129 1.87 -9.44 -14.75
N ASP A 130 0.87 -9.92 -14.01
CA ASP A 130 0.42 -11.32 -14.08
C ASP A 130 -0.15 -11.65 -15.48
N GLY A 131 -0.87 -10.70 -16.10
CA GLY A 131 -1.36 -10.84 -17.46
C GLY A 131 -0.23 -10.95 -18.50
N VAL A 132 0.83 -10.14 -18.36
CA VAL A 132 2.02 -10.22 -19.22
C VAL A 132 2.75 -11.56 -19.03
N LEU A 133 2.90 -12.03 -17.79
CA LEU A 133 3.53 -13.34 -17.52
C LEU A 133 2.73 -14.48 -18.15
N THR A 134 1.41 -14.45 -18.03
CA THR A 134 0.52 -15.46 -18.63
C THR A 134 0.67 -15.49 -20.16
N PHE A 135 0.75 -14.32 -20.80
CA PHE A 135 0.97 -14.21 -22.24
C PHE A 135 2.33 -14.78 -22.67
N LEU A 136 3.39 -14.50 -21.91
CA LEU A 136 4.73 -15.05 -22.19
C LEU A 136 4.78 -16.56 -22.00
N ASP A 137 4.16 -17.10 -20.94
CA ASP A 137 4.09 -18.54 -20.70
C ASP A 137 3.32 -19.26 -21.83
N GLU A 138 2.26 -18.66 -22.37
CA GLU A 138 1.54 -19.18 -23.55
C GLU A 138 2.39 -19.16 -24.83
N GLU A 139 3.18 -18.10 -25.07
CA GLU A 139 4.10 -18.03 -26.22
C GLU A 139 5.29 -18.99 -26.10
N LEU A 140 5.77 -19.29 -24.88
CA LEU A 140 6.88 -20.21 -24.61
C LEU A 140 6.48 -21.69 -24.66
N HIS A 141 5.18 -21.99 -24.62
CA HIS A 141 4.64 -23.35 -24.75
C HIS A 141 4.20 -23.71 -26.19
N LEU A 142 4.52 -22.86 -27.18
CA LEU A 142 4.41 -23.10 -28.61
C LEU A 142 5.78 -23.29 -29.27
#